data_AF-R6M8X1-F1
#
_entry.id   AF-R6M8X1-F1
#
_cell.length_a   1.000
_cell.length_b   1.000
_cell.length_c   1.000
_cell.angle_alpha   90.00
_cell.angle_beta   90.00
_cell.angle_gamma   90.00
#
_symmetry.space_group_name_H-M   'P 1'
#
loop_
_entity.id
_entity.type
_entity.pdbx_description
1 polymer ?
#
loop_
_entity_poly.entity_id
_entity_poly.type
_entity_poly.pdbx_seq_one_letter_code
_entity_poly.pdbx_strand_id
1 'polypeptide(L)'
;MAKSKNTRKSKISKKAKLRILLFFIIFGGIIGSLSYSFFSNVNKIVSIKKEKQVLNDRIEELTDEEKVLNSDIKKLEDPEYVARYAREKYLYSKDGELIIRIPDEDN
;
A
#
# COMPACT_ATOMS: atom_id res chain seq x y z
N MET A 1 -75.52 -21.62 -4.77
CA MET A 1 -75.10 -20.45 -5.58
C MET A 1 -73.61 -20.22 -5.33
N ALA A 2 -72.73 -20.53 -6.29
CA ALA A 2 -71.33 -20.10 -6.24
C ALA A 2 -70.85 -19.92 -7.69
N LYS A 3 -70.72 -18.66 -8.13
CA LYS A 3 -70.24 -18.32 -9.48
C LYS A 3 -68.73 -18.59 -9.53
N SER A 4 -68.33 -19.54 -10.38
CA SER A 4 -66.93 -19.80 -10.72
C SER A 4 -66.29 -18.54 -11.31
N LYS A 5 -65.24 -18.03 -10.66
CA LYS A 5 -64.42 -16.91 -11.15
C LYS A 5 -63.55 -17.42 -12.31
N ASN A 6 -64.05 -17.24 -13.53
CA ASN A 6 -63.29 -17.53 -14.74
C ASN A 6 -62.16 -16.50 -14.92
N THR A 7 -60.95 -16.82 -14.45
CA THR A 7 -59.76 -16.00 -14.69
C THR A 7 -59.29 -16.22 -16.13
N ARG A 8 -59.70 -15.34 -17.06
CA ARG A 8 -59.17 -15.31 -18.43
C ARG A 8 -57.68 -14.96 -18.39
N LYS A 9 -56.80 -15.95 -18.47
CA LYS A 9 -55.37 -15.72 -18.75
C LYS A 9 -55.28 -15.11 -20.16
N SER A 10 -54.95 -13.83 -20.25
CA SER A 10 -54.71 -13.18 -21.55
C SER A 10 -53.47 -13.82 -22.19
N LYS A 11 -53.66 -14.44 -23.37
CA LYS A 11 -52.54 -15.02 -24.12
C LYS A 11 -51.71 -13.86 -24.67
N ILE A 12 -50.57 -13.58 -24.04
CA ILE A 12 -49.59 -12.61 -24.57
C ILE A 12 -49.17 -13.07 -25.96
N SER A 13 -49.36 -12.19 -26.95
CA SER A 13 -48.99 -12.40 -28.34
C SER A 13 -47.51 -12.79 -28.47
N LYS A 14 -47.19 -13.73 -29.37
CA LYS A 14 -45.80 -14.11 -29.68
C LYS A 14 -44.91 -12.90 -30.00
N LYS A 15 -45.48 -11.88 -30.66
CA LYS A 15 -44.80 -10.61 -30.99
C LYS A 15 -44.46 -9.76 -29.75
N ALA A 16 -45.32 -9.78 -28.73
CA ALA A 16 -45.08 -9.05 -27.48
C ALA A 16 -44.00 -9.73 -26.64
N LYS A 17 -43.98 -11.07 -26.60
CA LYS A 17 -42.92 -11.83 -25.92
C LYS A 17 -41.54 -11.57 -26.54
N LEU A 18 -41.44 -11.53 -27.87
CA LEU A 18 -40.20 -11.23 -28.57
C LEU A 18 -39.69 -9.81 -28.25
N ARG A 19 -40.59 -8.82 -28.18
CA ARG A 19 -40.24 -7.44 -27.85
C ARG A 19 -39.69 -7.30 -26.42
N ILE A 20 -40.32 -7.98 -25.46
CA ILE A 20 -39.86 -8.04 -24.07
C ILE A 20 -38.48 -8.71 -23.99
N LEU A 21 -38.27 -9.79 -24.74
CA LEU A 21 -36.99 -10.50 -24.76
C LEU A 21 -35.86 -9.62 -25.33
N LEU A 22 -36.14 -8.83 -26.37
CA LEU A 22 -35.17 -7.86 -26.91
C LEU A 22 -34.81 -6.78 -25.88
N PHE A 23 -35.79 -6.22 -25.16
CA PHE A 23 -35.51 -5.26 -24.10
C PHE A 23 -34.69 -5.87 -22.96
N PHE A 24 -34.95 -7.13 -22.59
CA PHE A 24 -34.16 -7.85 -21.60
C PHE A 24 -32.70 -8.02 -22.02
N ILE A 25 -32.43 -8.33 -23.30
CA ILE A 25 -31.07 -8.44 -23.82
C ILE A 25 -30.37 -7.07 -23.76
N ILE A 26 -31.04 -6.00 -24.17
CA ILE A 26 -30.47 -4.65 -24.15
C ILE A 26 -30.14 -4.22 -22.73
N PHE A 27 -31.10 -4.34 -21.80
CA PHE A 27 -30.87 -4.01 -20.38
C PHE A 27 -29.81 -4.92 -19.75
N GLY A 28 -29.81 -6.20 -20.07
CA GLY A 28 -28.79 -7.15 -19.63
C GLY A 28 -27.40 -6.77 -20.13
N GLY A 29 -27.28 -6.31 -21.38
CA GLY A 29 -26.01 -5.82 -21.94
C GLY A 29 -25.49 -4.58 -21.23
N ILE A 30 -26.39 -3.63 -20.93
CA ILE A 30 -26.05 -2.41 -20.17
C ILE A 30 -25.60 -2.76 -18.75
N ILE A 31 -26.37 -3.57 -18.03
CA ILE A 31 -26.02 -4.00 -16.67
C ILE A 31 -24.71 -4.80 -16.68
N GLY A 32 -24.51 -5.67 -17.67
CA GLY A 32 -23.30 -6.46 -17.83
C GLY A 32 -22.06 -5.59 -18.04
N SER A 33 -22.13 -4.59 -18.93
CA SER A 33 -21.00 -3.69 -19.19
C SER A 33 -20.67 -2.80 -17.99
N LEU A 34 -21.68 -2.29 -17.29
CA LEU A 34 -21.53 -1.56 -16.04
C LEU A 34 -20.91 -2.43 -14.95
N SER A 35 -21.39 -3.66 -14.79
CA SER A 35 -20.86 -4.60 -13.80
C SER A 35 -19.40 -4.92 -14.06
N TYR A 36 -19.05 -5.23 -15.31
CA TYR A 36 -17.66 -5.48 -15.69
C TYR A 36 -16.75 -4.29 -15.38
N SER A 37 -17.20 -3.08 -15.76
CA SER A 37 -16.49 -1.84 -15.50
C SER A 37 -16.34 -1.61 -14.00
N PHE A 38 -17.38 -1.85 -13.21
CA PHE A 38 -17.34 -1.71 -11.76
C PHE A 38 -16.31 -2.64 -11.12
N PHE A 39 -16.33 -3.94 -11.44
CA PHE A 39 -15.35 -4.89 -10.91
C PHE A 39 -13.91 -4.53 -11.27
N SER A 40 -13.67 -4.12 -12.53
CA SER A 40 -12.35 -3.65 -12.98
C SER A 40 -11.87 -2.43 -12.19
N ASN A 41 -12.74 -1.43 -12.01
CA ASN A 41 -12.42 -0.24 -11.24
C ASN A 41 -12.16 -0.55 -9.75
N VAL A 42 -12.97 -1.42 -9.14
CA VAL A 42 -12.75 -1.85 -7.74
C VAL A 42 -11.39 -2.52 -7.58
N ASN A 43 -11.03 -3.45 -8.47
CA ASN A 43 -9.72 -4.10 -8.43
C ASN A 43 -8.58 -3.09 -8.55
N LYS A 44 -8.71 -2.12 -9.46
CA LYS A 44 -7.72 -1.04 -9.62
C LYS A 44 -7.62 -0.14 -8.39
N ILE A 45 -8.74 0.18 -7.75
CA ILE A 45 -8.75 0.97 -6.51
C ILE A 45 -8.04 0.20 -5.39
N VAL A 46 -8.28 -1.11 -5.27
CA VAL A 46 -7.62 -1.95 -4.28
C VAL A 46 -6.11 -2.01 -4.52
N SER A 47 -5.66 -2.18 -5.76
CA SER A 47 -4.22 -2.20 -6.08
C SER A 47 -3.56 -0.86 -5.77
N ILE A 48 -4.17 0.25 -6.17
CA ILE A 48 -3.67 1.61 -5.88
C ILE A 48 -3.62 1.85 -4.36
N LYS A 49 -4.62 1.40 -3.60
CA LYS A 49 -4.63 1.55 -2.15
C LYS A 49 -3.48 0.79 -1.49
N LYS A 50 -3.18 -0.43 -1.96
CA LYS A 50 -2.04 -1.23 -1.49
C LYS A 50 -0.72 -0.56 -1.83
N GLU A 51 -0.55 -0.11 -3.07
CA GLU A 51 0.65 0.59 -3.52
C GLU A 51 0.88 1.87 -2.72
N LYS A 52 -0.18 2.65 -2.49
CA LYS A 52 -0.12 3.85 -1.63
C LYS A 52 0.36 3.54 -0.22
N GLN A 53 -0.10 2.42 0.37
CA GLN A 53 0.36 2.02 1.69
C GLN A 53 1.86 1.69 1.68
N VAL A 54 2.31 0.88 0.72
CA VAL A 54 3.73 0.53 0.58
C VAL A 54 4.61 1.78 0.39
N LEU A 55 4.17 2.74 -0.42
CA LEU A 55 4.89 4.00 -0.62
C LEU A 55 4.94 4.84 0.64
N ASN A 56 3.86 4.89 1.42
CA ASN A 56 3.85 5.61 2.69
C ASN A 56 4.82 4.98 3.70
N ASP A 57 4.83 3.65 3.81
CA ASP A 57 5.75 2.93 4.68
C ASP A 57 7.21 3.21 4.26
N ARG A 58 7.47 3.25 2.94
CA ARG A 58 8.80 3.58 2.40
C ARG A 58 9.22 5.02 2.69
N ILE A 59 8.28 5.97 2.65
CA ILE A 59 8.54 7.36 3.01
C ILE A 59 8.92 7.45 4.50
N GLU A 60 8.23 6.73 5.37
CA GLU A 60 8.53 6.71 6.81
C GLU A 60 9.93 6.14 7.05
N GLU A 61 10.25 4.99 6.46
CA GLU A 61 11.58 4.36 6.52
C GLU A 61 12.69 5.33 6.08
N LEU A 62 12.53 5.96 4.91
CA LEU A 62 13.51 6.91 4.38
C LEU A 62 13.64 8.17 5.23
N THR A 63 12.54 8.64 5.82
CA THR A 63 12.54 9.80 6.71
C THR A 63 13.31 9.52 8.00
N ASP A 64 13.17 8.31 8.54
CA ASP A 64 13.92 7.90 9.73
C ASP A 64 15.40 7.67 9.42
N GLU A 65 15.72 7.07 8.26
CA GLU A 65 17.10 6.98 7.77
C GLU A 65 17.73 8.37 7.60
N GLU A 66 17.00 9.32 7.01
CA GLU A 66 17.43 10.71 6.85
C GLU A 66 17.74 11.37 8.21
N LYS A 67 16.89 11.16 9.23
CA LYS A 67 17.13 11.70 10.59
C LYS A 67 18.40 11.13 11.20
N VAL A 68 18.62 9.82 11.07
CA VAL A 68 19.81 9.15 11.60
C VAL A 68 21.07 9.69 10.91
N LEU A 69 21.06 9.73 9.58
CA LEU A 69 22.17 10.27 8.79
C LEU A 69 22.47 11.73 9.14
N ASN A 70 21.43 12.58 9.27
CA ASN A 70 21.61 13.96 9.70
C ASN A 70 22.16 14.07 11.12
N SER A 71 21.76 13.19 12.03
CA SER A 71 22.37 13.14 13.37
C SER A 71 23.83 12.74 13.32
N ASP A 72 24.20 11.81 12.45
CA ASP A 72 25.57 11.34 12.33
C ASP A 72 26.45 12.39 11.66
N ILE A 73 25.95 13.11 10.65
CA ILE A 73 26.62 14.28 10.08
C ILE A 73 26.94 15.29 11.18
N LYS A 74 25.97 15.66 12.03
CA LYS A 74 26.20 16.61 13.13
C LYS A 74 27.26 16.12 14.13
N LYS A 75 27.29 14.83 14.43
CA LYS A 75 28.33 14.25 15.29
C LYS A 75 29.69 14.31 14.62
N LEU A 76 29.76 14.05 13.32
CA LEU A 76 31.00 14.06 12.54
C LEU A 76 31.53 15.49 12.28
N GLU A 77 30.66 16.50 12.29
CA GLU A 77 31.07 17.91 12.27
C GLU A 77 31.67 18.38 13.59
N ASP A 78 31.36 17.71 14.71
CA ASP A 78 31.92 18.04 16.03
C ASP A 78 33.36 17.49 16.17
N PRO A 79 34.38 18.37 16.22
CA PRO A 79 35.78 17.94 16.31
C PRO A 79 36.11 17.21 17.62
N GLU A 80 35.38 17.47 18.71
CA GLU A 80 35.55 16.74 19.98
C GLU A 80 35.05 15.31 19.85
N TYR A 81 33.87 15.13 19.24
CA TYR A 81 33.32 13.81 18.94
C TYR A 81 34.25 13.01 18.02
N VAL A 82 34.75 13.63 16.94
CA VAL A 82 35.69 12.97 16.00
C VAL A 82 36.99 12.57 16.71
N ALA A 83 37.56 13.44 17.53
CA ALA A 83 38.76 13.12 18.30
C ALA A 83 38.51 11.97 19.30
N ARG A 84 37.36 11.95 19.98
CA ARG A 84 36.97 10.84 20.86
C ARG A 84 36.80 9.54 20.09
N TYR A 85 36.11 9.58 18.94
CA TYR A 85 35.93 8.41 18.08
C TYR A 85 37.27 7.85 17.58
N ALA A 86 38.20 8.72 17.17
CA ALA A 86 39.55 8.32 16.74
C ALA A 86 40.36 7.67 17.88
N ARG A 87 40.27 8.20 19.11
CA ARG A 87 40.88 7.60 20.30
C ARG A 87 40.29 6.22 20.62
N GLU A 88 38.96 6.11 20.64
CA GLU A 88 38.27 4.88 21.05
C GLU A 88 38.38 3.76 20.00
N LYS A 89 38.18 4.07 18.72
CA LYS A 89 38.12 3.05 17.66
C LYS A 89 39.46 2.74 17.03
N TYR A 90 40.38 3.69 17.04
CA TYR A 90 41.63 3.58 16.30
C TYR A 90 42.86 3.85 17.17
N LEU A 91 42.70 4.06 18.49
CA LEU A 91 43.79 4.29 19.44
C LEU A 91 44.71 5.45 19.06
N TYR A 92 44.18 6.47 18.36
CA TYR A 92 44.92 7.72 18.15
C TYR A 92 45.12 8.45 19.48
N SER A 93 46.12 9.31 19.57
CA SER A 93 46.35 10.17 20.73
C SER A 93 46.98 11.48 20.28
N LYS A 94 46.74 12.57 21.02
CA LYS A 94 47.42 13.86 20.79
C LYS A 94 48.80 13.87 21.46
N ASP A 95 49.64 14.82 21.07
CA ASP A 95 50.96 15.01 21.69
C ASP A 95 50.81 15.25 23.21
N GLY A 96 51.42 14.35 23.99
CA GLY A 96 51.34 14.36 25.46
C GLY A 96 50.30 13.40 26.07
N GLU A 97 49.49 12.69 25.28
CA GLU A 97 48.56 11.64 25.75
C GLU A 97 49.22 10.24 25.74
N LEU A 98 48.94 9.41 26.76
CA LEU A 98 49.45 8.03 26.86
C LEU A 98 48.41 7.02 26.38
N ILE A 99 48.76 6.14 25.42
CA ILE A 99 47.89 5.05 24.97
C ILE A 99 48.08 3.84 25.89
N ILE A 100 47.05 3.46 26.64
CA ILE A 100 47.05 2.25 27.48
C ILE A 100 46.36 1.12 26.70
N ARG A 101 47.10 0.05 26.42
CA ARG A 101 46.55 -1.18 25.83
C ARG A 101 46.39 -2.21 26.95
N ILE A 102 45.14 -2.59 27.24
CA ILE A 102 44.86 -3.72 28.13
C ILE A 102 44.94 -4.96 27.24
N PRO A 103 45.86 -5.91 27.49
CA PRO A 103 45.89 -7.16 26.73
C PRO A 103 44.56 -7.88 26.96
N ASP A 104 43.92 -8.32 25.89
CA ASP A 104 42.78 -9.23 26.01
C ASP A 104 43.29 -10.48 26.74
N GLU A 105 42.61 -10.86 27.83
CA GLU A 105 42.91 -12.13 28.50
C GLU A 105 42.62 -13.25 27.51
N ASP A 106 43.67 -13.77 26.87
CA ASP A 106 43.64 -15.02 26.11
C ASP A 106 43.07 -16.13 27.03
N ASN A 107 41.81 -16.51 26.80
CA ASN A 107 41.22 -17.76 27.25
C ASN A 107 40.69 -18.53 26.04
#